data_AF-X0W4Y3-F1
#
_entry.id   AF-X0W4Y3-F1
#
_cell.length_a   1.000
_cell.length_b   1.000
_cell.length_c   1.000
_cell.angle_alpha   90.00
_cell.angle_beta   90.00
_cell.angle_gamma   90.00
#
_symmetry.space_group_name_H-M   'P 1'
#
loop_
_entity.id
_entity.type
_entity.pdbx_description
1 polymer ?
#
loop_
_entity_poly.entity_id
_entity_poly.type
_entity_poly.pdbx_seq_one_letter_code
_entity_poly.pdbx_strand_id
1 'polypeptide(L)'
;PFGNVYEKLKSEFVAGTGAYDLIVLFPMYLGEFAGMGYLKPLDEYAEKYDPHLDDIAEGFLKLYDYYAGTLYTLPYDGDVLSLYFRKDIFNDATEKSNFKKMYNKELNPPETWDEMLDIANFFTRKSGETLAGKKLDEDFYGFAFLAQRGGFAFAWWLAEFASRGGTYFDREMNPAINSEGGVIALQRLVDSLPYCPPDVLAYGYDELKDALVLGRIAMCLQWPCNWKKGNDPAQSKIVGNLGVTHVPGVMKDGELV
;
A
#
# COMPACT_ATOMS: atom_id res chain seq x y z
N PRO A 1 -12.77 14.54 1.70
CA PRO A 1 -11.61 13.98 0.97
C PRO A 1 -10.40 13.83 1.91
N PHE A 2 -9.75 12.67 1.89
CA PHE A 2 -8.60 12.35 2.75
C PHE A 2 -7.45 13.37 2.64
N GLY A 3 -7.19 13.90 1.44
CA GLY A 3 -6.10 14.84 1.19
C GLY A 3 -6.14 16.18 1.95
N ASN A 4 -7.27 16.52 2.58
CA ASN A 4 -7.44 17.81 3.28
C ASN A 4 -7.55 17.65 4.81
N VAL A 5 -7.40 16.44 5.35
CA VAL A 5 -7.54 16.19 6.79
C VAL A 5 -6.51 16.99 7.58
N TYR A 6 -5.24 16.98 7.17
CA TYR A 6 -4.18 17.72 7.84
C TYR A 6 -4.48 19.22 7.93
N GLU A 7 -4.71 19.89 6.81
CA GLU A 7 -4.94 21.34 6.76
C GLU A 7 -6.17 21.78 7.56
N LYS A 8 -7.24 20.98 7.55
CA LYS A 8 -8.45 21.25 8.33
C LYS A 8 -8.20 21.13 9.83
N LEU A 9 -7.54 20.06 10.26
CA LEU A 9 -7.23 19.84 11.67
C LEU A 9 -6.27 20.89 12.18
N LYS A 10 -5.20 21.19 11.43
CA LYS A 10 -4.25 22.24 11.76
C LYS A 10 -4.90 23.62 11.90
N SER A 11 -5.77 23.98 10.96
CA SER A 11 -6.50 25.25 11.02
C SER A 11 -7.38 25.33 12.27
N GLU A 12 -8.10 24.24 12.60
CA GLU A 12 -8.94 24.19 13.78
C GLU A 12 -8.13 24.26 15.08
N PHE A 13 -7.01 23.54 15.15
CA PHE A 13 -6.13 23.56 16.33
C PHE A 13 -5.51 24.94 16.58
N VAL A 14 -5.19 25.69 15.53
CA VAL A 14 -4.70 27.07 15.66
C VAL A 14 -5.83 28.02 16.07
N ALA A 15 -7.02 27.86 15.49
CA ALA A 15 -8.15 28.74 15.76
C ALA A 15 -8.81 28.47 17.13
N GLY A 16 -8.75 27.24 17.63
CA GLY A 16 -9.28 26.84 18.92
C GLY A 16 -10.80 27.06 19.04
N THR A 17 -11.55 26.88 17.95
CA THR A 17 -12.99 27.22 17.93
C THR A 17 -13.85 26.16 18.61
N GLY A 18 -13.36 24.93 18.73
CA GLY A 18 -14.10 23.78 19.24
C GLY A 18 -15.03 23.16 18.20
N ALA A 19 -14.70 23.28 16.91
CA ALA A 19 -15.52 22.72 15.84
C ALA A 19 -15.56 21.19 15.84
N TYR A 20 -14.55 20.54 16.45
CA TYR A 20 -14.43 19.09 16.54
C TYR A 20 -14.08 18.66 17.97
N ASP A 21 -14.91 17.83 18.58
CA ASP A 21 -14.63 17.19 19.88
C ASP A 21 -13.80 15.91 19.73
N LEU A 22 -14.02 15.18 18.62
CA LEU A 22 -13.32 13.95 18.26
C LEU A 22 -12.85 14.05 16.81
N ILE A 23 -11.64 13.59 16.56
CA ILE A 23 -11.01 13.63 15.24
C ILE A 23 -10.44 12.27 14.87
N VAL A 24 -10.42 12.00 13.57
CA VAL A 24 -9.64 10.90 13.00
C VAL A 24 -8.40 11.51 12.39
N LEU A 25 -7.22 11.07 12.83
CA LEU A 25 -5.93 11.55 12.33
C LEU A 25 -5.12 10.39 11.76
N PHE A 26 -4.26 10.70 10.79
CA PHE A 26 -3.29 9.73 10.31
C PHE A 26 -2.15 9.58 11.33
N PRO A 27 -1.66 8.34 11.57
CA PRO A 27 -0.57 8.08 12.52
C PRO A 27 0.65 8.99 12.32
N MET A 28 0.98 9.33 11.06
CA MET A 28 2.09 10.22 10.74
C MET A 28 1.97 11.64 11.34
N TYR A 29 0.76 12.09 11.69
CA TYR A 29 0.52 13.40 12.30
C TYR A 29 0.47 13.35 13.83
N LEU A 30 0.43 12.15 14.43
CA LEU A 30 0.31 12.00 15.87
C LEU A 30 1.42 12.76 16.60
N GLY A 31 2.68 12.57 16.19
CA GLY A 31 3.81 13.19 16.86
C GLY A 31 3.81 14.72 16.78
N GLU A 32 3.33 15.29 15.69
CA GLU A 32 3.16 16.75 15.56
C GLU A 32 2.04 17.24 16.49
N PHE A 33 0.84 16.67 16.39
CA PHE A 33 -0.31 17.18 17.14
C PHE A 33 -0.23 16.91 18.64
N ALA A 34 0.28 15.75 19.05
CA ALA A 34 0.57 15.45 20.45
C ALA A 34 1.71 16.33 20.98
N GLY A 35 2.81 16.46 20.23
CA GLY A 35 3.96 17.29 20.62
C GLY A 35 3.65 18.78 20.73
N MET A 36 2.69 19.27 19.96
CA MET A 36 2.18 20.65 20.05
C MET A 36 1.12 20.85 21.15
N GLY A 37 0.71 19.78 21.84
CA GLY A 37 -0.28 19.85 22.93
C GLY A 37 -1.73 20.00 22.46
N TYR A 38 -2.03 19.65 21.20
CA TYR A 38 -3.39 19.73 20.65
C TYR A 38 -4.25 18.53 21.01
N LEU A 39 -3.64 17.41 21.42
CA LEU A 39 -4.34 16.18 21.77
C LEU A 39 -4.40 15.99 23.28
N LYS A 40 -5.54 15.49 23.76
CA LYS A 40 -5.75 15.15 25.18
C LYS A 40 -5.09 13.79 25.47
N PRO A 41 -4.22 13.68 26.50
CA PRO A 41 -3.76 12.39 27.00
C PRO A 41 -4.94 11.53 27.45
N LEU A 42 -4.90 10.25 27.08
CA LEU A 42 -5.98 9.28 27.31
C LEU A 42 -5.65 8.25 28.39
N ASP A 43 -4.47 8.28 29.01
CA ASP A 43 -4.03 7.25 29.97
C ASP A 43 -5.01 7.09 31.15
N GLU A 44 -5.47 8.19 31.76
CA GLU A 44 -6.46 8.15 32.85
C GLU A 44 -7.82 7.56 32.39
N TYR A 45 -8.18 7.78 31.13
CA TYR A 45 -9.40 7.22 30.56
C TYR A 45 -9.24 5.73 30.28
N ALA A 46 -8.07 5.32 29.77
CA ALA A 46 -7.75 3.94 29.52
C ALA A 46 -7.72 3.12 30.83
N GLU A 47 -7.14 3.66 31.90
CA GLU A 47 -7.16 3.03 33.22
C GLU A 47 -8.58 2.89 33.78
N LYS A 48 -9.43 3.91 33.57
CA LYS A 48 -10.80 3.92 34.10
C LYS A 48 -11.76 3.00 33.35
N TYR A 49 -11.65 2.96 32.02
CA TYR A 49 -12.67 2.33 31.17
C TYR A 49 -12.19 1.04 30.49
N ASP A 50 -10.90 0.73 30.53
CA ASP A 50 -10.27 -0.43 29.89
C ASP A 50 -10.72 -0.62 28.42
N PRO A 51 -10.07 0.07 27.46
CA PRO A 51 -10.37 -0.10 26.04
C PRO A 51 -9.78 -1.40 25.45
N HIS A 52 -9.29 -2.34 26.29
CA HIS A 52 -8.69 -3.61 25.88
C HIS A 52 -7.48 -3.42 24.95
N LEU A 53 -6.52 -2.58 25.38
CA LEU A 53 -5.30 -2.30 24.60
C LEU A 53 -4.48 -3.57 24.34
N ASP A 54 -4.58 -4.57 25.20
CA ASP A 54 -3.90 -5.86 25.07
C ASP A 54 -4.43 -6.73 23.90
N ASP A 55 -5.62 -6.45 23.38
CA ASP A 55 -6.18 -7.10 22.18
C ASP A 55 -5.77 -6.42 20.87
N ILE A 56 -5.00 -5.34 20.94
CA ILE A 56 -4.51 -4.61 19.76
C ILE A 56 -3.07 -5.01 19.46
N ALA A 57 -2.77 -5.26 18.18
CA ALA A 57 -1.42 -5.62 17.77
C ALA A 57 -0.41 -4.50 18.13
N GLU A 58 0.69 -4.89 18.78
CA GLU A 58 1.67 -3.98 19.37
C GLU A 58 2.21 -2.91 18.40
N GLY A 59 2.39 -3.28 17.13
CA GLY A 59 2.85 -2.35 16.09
C GLY A 59 1.90 -1.17 15.88
N PHE A 60 0.58 -1.41 15.93
CA PHE A 60 -0.41 -0.34 15.81
C PHE A 60 -0.38 0.55 17.04
N LEU A 61 -0.42 0.00 18.26
CA LEU A 61 -0.36 0.81 19.48
C LEU A 61 0.84 1.76 19.48
N LYS A 62 2.03 1.22 19.18
CA LYS A 62 3.27 2.01 19.19
C LYS A 62 3.30 3.11 18.14
N LEU A 63 2.76 2.84 16.95
CA LEU A 63 2.86 3.77 15.81
C LEU A 63 1.66 4.72 15.72
N TYR A 64 0.48 4.28 16.14
CA TYR A 64 -0.80 4.94 15.90
C TYR A 64 -1.30 5.67 17.14
N ASP A 65 -1.01 5.17 18.34
CA ASP A 65 -1.70 5.60 19.56
C ASP A 65 -0.80 6.23 20.62
N TYR A 66 0.45 5.79 20.71
CA TYR A 66 1.42 6.31 21.67
C TYR A 66 2.38 7.34 21.07
N TYR A 67 2.57 8.44 21.79
CA TYR A 67 3.64 9.40 21.52
C TYR A 67 4.39 9.72 22.81
N ALA A 68 5.72 9.60 22.77
CA ALA A 68 6.60 9.83 23.92
C ALA A 68 6.18 9.08 25.21
N GLY A 69 5.58 7.88 25.07
CA GLY A 69 5.15 7.04 26.18
C GLY A 69 3.75 7.33 26.73
N THR A 70 3.02 8.29 26.15
CA THR A 70 1.67 8.68 26.55
C THR A 70 0.66 8.25 25.48
N LEU A 71 -0.50 7.74 25.90
CA LEU A 71 -1.60 7.38 25.00
C LEU A 71 -2.36 8.64 24.58
N TYR A 72 -2.54 8.87 23.28
CA TYR A 72 -3.23 10.05 22.74
C TYR A 72 -4.39 9.72 21.80
N THR A 73 -4.41 8.54 21.20
CA THR A 73 -5.52 8.07 20.38
C THR A 73 -5.91 6.64 20.74
N LEU A 74 -7.01 6.17 20.17
CA LEU A 74 -7.42 4.78 20.22
C LEU A 74 -7.52 4.27 18.79
N PRO A 75 -7.15 3.01 18.53
CA PRO A 75 -7.14 2.47 17.19
C PRO A 75 -8.57 2.27 16.71
N TYR A 76 -8.89 2.90 15.58
CA TYR A 76 -10.16 2.72 14.87
C TYR A 76 -9.98 1.85 13.62
N ASP A 77 -8.83 1.96 12.97
CA ASP A 77 -8.47 1.27 11.74
C ASP A 77 -6.97 0.93 11.76
N GLY A 78 -6.61 -0.22 11.21
CA GLY A 78 -5.25 -0.77 11.24
C GLY A 78 -4.84 -1.22 9.84
N ASP A 79 -4.06 -0.39 9.18
CA ASP A 79 -3.70 -0.58 7.78
C ASP A 79 -2.27 -1.13 7.63
N VAL A 80 -2.16 -2.22 6.88
CA VAL A 80 -0.90 -2.76 6.37
C VAL A 80 -0.97 -2.85 4.87
N LEU A 81 0.11 -2.49 4.18
CA LEU A 81 0.19 -2.75 2.75
C LEU A 81 0.28 -4.27 2.53
N SER A 82 -0.42 -4.75 1.51
CA SER A 82 -0.34 -6.14 1.06
C SER A 82 -0.36 -6.18 -0.46
N LEU A 83 0.20 -7.23 -1.04
CA LEU A 83 0.12 -7.45 -2.48
C LEU A 83 -1.15 -8.21 -2.82
N TYR A 84 -2.01 -7.57 -3.60
CA TYR A 84 -3.19 -8.16 -4.19
C TYR A 84 -2.90 -8.64 -5.59
N PHE A 85 -3.40 -9.83 -5.94
CA PHE A 85 -3.18 -10.43 -7.25
C PHE A 85 -4.37 -11.26 -7.74
N ARG A 86 -4.40 -11.52 -9.05
CA ARG A 86 -5.44 -12.31 -9.74
C ARG A 86 -5.14 -13.81 -9.74
N LYS A 87 -5.73 -14.56 -8.80
CA LYS A 87 -5.51 -16.01 -8.66
C LYS A 87 -5.87 -16.79 -9.92
N ASP A 88 -6.86 -16.36 -10.68
CA ASP A 88 -7.32 -17.07 -11.88
C ASP A 88 -6.26 -17.09 -12.98
N ILE A 89 -5.62 -15.95 -13.26
CA ILE A 89 -4.55 -15.89 -14.27
C ILE A 89 -3.21 -16.40 -13.74
N PHE A 90 -2.93 -16.27 -12.43
CA PHE A 90 -1.74 -16.86 -11.82
C PHE A 90 -1.82 -18.38 -11.75
N ASN A 91 -3.02 -18.97 -11.67
CA ASN A 91 -3.21 -20.42 -11.63
C ASN A 91 -3.52 -21.06 -12.99
N ASP A 92 -3.63 -20.26 -14.05
CA ASP A 92 -3.84 -20.78 -15.40
C ASP A 92 -2.62 -21.59 -15.87
N ALA A 93 -2.86 -22.79 -16.38
CA ALA A 93 -1.80 -23.72 -16.77
C ALA A 93 -1.00 -23.22 -17.99
N THR A 94 -1.65 -22.51 -18.92
CA THR A 94 -0.98 -21.92 -20.08
C THR A 94 -0.10 -20.76 -19.64
N GLU A 95 -0.59 -19.88 -18.77
CA GLU A 95 0.22 -18.77 -18.24
C GLU A 95 1.41 -19.28 -17.41
N LYS A 96 1.22 -20.28 -16.54
CA LYS A 96 2.33 -20.94 -15.82
C LYS A 96 3.39 -21.48 -16.79
N SER A 97 2.97 -22.18 -17.84
CA SER A 97 3.88 -22.72 -18.85
C SER A 97 4.63 -21.62 -19.61
N ASN A 98 3.94 -20.55 -19.99
CA ASN A 98 4.52 -19.43 -20.73
C ASN A 98 5.51 -18.63 -19.88
N PHE A 99 5.17 -18.34 -18.62
CA PHE A 99 6.07 -17.67 -17.69
C PHE A 99 7.35 -18.47 -17.48
N LYS A 100 7.23 -19.79 -17.26
CA LYS A 100 8.38 -20.69 -17.14
C LYS A 100 9.27 -20.70 -18.38
N LYS A 101 8.69 -20.63 -19.58
CA LYS A 101 9.48 -20.53 -20.82
C LYS A 101 10.21 -19.19 -20.95
N MET A 102 9.59 -18.10 -20.52
CA MET A 102 10.14 -16.75 -20.67
C MET A 102 11.20 -16.42 -19.61
N TYR A 103 10.95 -16.80 -18.35
CA TYR A 103 11.79 -16.41 -17.21
C TYR A 103 12.56 -17.58 -16.58
N ASN A 104 12.32 -18.82 -17.00
CA ASN A 104 12.88 -20.03 -16.37
C ASN A 104 12.58 -20.11 -14.86
N LYS A 105 11.41 -19.62 -14.45
CA LYS A 105 10.91 -19.60 -13.06
C LYS A 105 9.46 -20.10 -13.02
N GLU A 106 9.02 -20.62 -11.89
CA GLU A 106 7.59 -20.92 -11.68
C GLU A 106 6.80 -19.63 -11.46
N LEU A 107 5.59 -19.56 -11.99
CA LEU A 107 4.70 -18.41 -11.79
C LEU A 107 3.99 -18.54 -10.43
N ASN A 108 4.47 -17.74 -9.47
CA ASN A 108 3.89 -17.55 -8.14
C ASN A 108 3.73 -16.05 -7.88
N PRO A 109 2.94 -15.64 -6.87
CA PRO A 109 3.00 -14.27 -6.37
C PRO A 109 4.46 -13.87 -6.07
N PRO A 110 4.90 -12.65 -6.43
CA PRO A 110 6.29 -12.26 -6.28
C PRO A 110 6.70 -12.17 -4.81
N GLU A 111 7.83 -12.77 -4.49
CA GLU A 111 8.48 -12.64 -3.18
C GLU A 111 9.41 -11.41 -3.16
N THR A 112 9.94 -11.03 -4.33
CA THR A 112 10.87 -9.90 -4.46
C THR A 112 10.38 -8.81 -5.40
N TRP A 113 10.86 -7.58 -5.22
CA TRP A 113 10.54 -6.47 -6.13
C TRP A 113 11.02 -6.71 -7.58
N ASP A 114 12.10 -7.48 -7.76
CA ASP A 114 12.56 -7.92 -9.08
C ASP A 114 11.56 -8.86 -9.75
N GLU A 115 11.07 -9.87 -9.02
CA GLU A 115 10.03 -10.77 -9.52
C GLU A 115 8.72 -10.02 -9.80
N MET A 116 8.40 -8.99 -9.01
CA MET A 116 7.24 -8.15 -9.26
C MET A 116 7.35 -7.47 -10.63
N LEU A 117 8.51 -6.92 -11.02
CA LEU A 117 8.69 -6.38 -12.37
C LEU A 117 8.64 -7.46 -13.46
N ASP A 118 9.27 -8.60 -13.24
CA ASP A 118 9.23 -9.73 -14.19
C ASP A 118 7.77 -10.13 -14.48
N ILE A 119 6.97 -10.26 -13.43
CA ILE A 119 5.55 -10.63 -13.52
C ILE A 119 4.71 -9.50 -14.11
N ALA A 120 5.00 -8.24 -13.79
CA ALA A 120 4.33 -7.08 -14.38
C ALA A 120 4.56 -7.02 -15.89
N ASN A 121 5.80 -7.23 -16.33
CA ASN A 121 6.12 -7.35 -17.75
C ASN A 121 5.38 -8.55 -18.36
N PHE A 122 5.47 -9.72 -17.73
CA PHE A 122 4.86 -10.94 -18.24
C PHE A 122 3.37 -10.82 -18.47
N PHE A 123 2.61 -10.19 -17.58
CA PHE A 123 1.16 -10.14 -17.71
C PHE A 123 0.64 -8.98 -18.57
N THR A 124 1.47 -8.01 -18.91
CA THR A 124 1.02 -6.86 -19.72
C THR A 124 0.67 -7.31 -21.13
N ARG A 125 -0.53 -6.96 -21.59
CA ARG A 125 -1.09 -7.35 -22.89
C ARG A 125 -1.83 -6.19 -23.54
N LYS A 126 -1.84 -6.18 -24.87
CA LYS A 126 -2.66 -5.29 -25.70
C LYS A 126 -4.00 -5.91 -26.03
N SER A 127 -4.97 -5.05 -26.33
CA SER A 127 -6.26 -5.48 -26.91
C SER A 127 -6.03 -6.42 -28.10
N GLY A 128 -6.77 -7.53 -28.13
CA GLY A 128 -6.66 -8.58 -29.13
C GLY A 128 -5.66 -9.70 -28.80
N GLU A 129 -4.80 -9.53 -27.80
CA GLU A 129 -3.95 -10.62 -27.29
C GLU A 129 -4.75 -11.59 -26.42
N THR A 130 -4.16 -12.76 -26.14
CA THR A 130 -4.79 -13.80 -25.30
C THR A 130 -4.19 -13.80 -23.91
N LEU A 131 -5.05 -13.89 -22.90
CA LEU A 131 -4.70 -14.06 -21.49
C LEU A 131 -5.60 -15.15 -20.89
N ALA A 132 -5.00 -16.18 -20.29
CA ALA A 132 -5.69 -17.32 -19.69
C ALA A 132 -6.77 -17.91 -20.62
N GLY A 133 -6.39 -18.13 -21.89
CA GLY A 133 -7.26 -18.70 -22.93
C GLY A 133 -8.36 -17.77 -23.47
N LYS A 134 -8.42 -16.51 -23.05
CA LYS A 134 -9.41 -15.53 -23.51
C LYS A 134 -8.76 -14.40 -24.30
N LYS A 135 -9.36 -14.06 -25.44
CA LYS A 135 -8.96 -12.87 -26.20
C LYS A 135 -9.45 -11.62 -25.47
N LEU A 136 -8.58 -10.65 -25.30
CA LEU A 136 -8.88 -9.40 -24.61
C LEU A 136 -9.53 -8.39 -25.56
N ASP A 137 -10.55 -7.68 -25.08
CA ASP A 137 -11.17 -6.56 -25.81
C ASP A 137 -10.48 -5.22 -25.51
N GLU A 138 -9.78 -5.12 -24.38
CA GLU A 138 -9.05 -3.94 -23.91
C GLU A 138 -7.60 -4.32 -23.55
N ASP A 139 -6.74 -3.31 -23.42
CA ASP A 139 -5.41 -3.50 -22.85
C ASP A 139 -5.51 -4.02 -21.40
N PHE A 140 -4.61 -4.92 -21.03
CA PHE A 140 -4.49 -5.47 -19.68
C PHE A 140 -3.08 -5.23 -19.15
N TYR A 141 -2.97 -4.83 -17.90
CA TYR A 141 -1.73 -4.33 -17.33
C TYR A 141 -1.22 -5.27 -16.24
N GLY A 142 0.09 -5.53 -16.21
CA GLY A 142 0.64 -6.43 -15.21
C GLY A 142 0.69 -5.82 -13.81
N PHE A 143 0.72 -4.49 -13.70
CA PHE A 143 0.81 -3.81 -12.41
C PHE A 143 0.06 -2.48 -12.44
N ALA A 144 -0.32 -1.99 -11.27
CA ALA A 144 -0.57 -0.58 -11.04
C ALA A 144 -0.25 -0.22 -9.60
N PHE A 145 -0.02 1.06 -9.36
CA PHE A 145 0.23 1.59 -8.04
C PHE A 145 -0.42 2.96 -7.89
N LEU A 146 -0.52 3.42 -6.65
CA LEU A 146 -0.96 4.77 -6.33
C LEU A 146 0.16 5.71 -6.75
N ALA A 147 -0.09 6.54 -7.76
CA ALA A 147 0.92 7.45 -8.31
C ALA A 147 0.44 8.91 -8.35
N GLN A 148 -0.79 9.18 -7.89
CA GLN A 148 -1.34 10.53 -7.82
C GLN A 148 -0.46 11.47 -6.97
N ARG A 149 0.01 12.54 -7.60
CA ARG A 149 0.77 13.61 -6.94
C ARG A 149 -0.05 14.24 -5.81
N GLY A 150 0.60 14.48 -4.67
CA GLY A 150 -0.04 15.06 -3.48
C GLY A 150 -0.91 14.08 -2.70
N GLY A 151 -1.00 12.82 -3.15
CA GLY A 151 -1.59 11.71 -2.40
C GLY A 151 -0.52 10.78 -1.81
N PHE A 152 -0.85 9.49 -1.73
CA PHE A 152 -0.01 8.44 -1.14
C PHE A 152 1.01 7.82 -2.11
N ALA A 153 1.41 8.53 -3.17
CA ALA A 153 2.35 8.00 -4.16
C ALA A 153 3.71 7.57 -3.55
N PHE A 154 4.09 8.18 -2.43
CA PHE A 154 5.31 7.81 -1.70
C PHE A 154 5.23 6.45 -1.00
N ALA A 155 4.03 5.90 -0.76
CA ALA A 155 3.89 4.70 0.07
C ALA A 155 4.46 3.44 -0.60
N TRP A 156 4.39 3.35 -1.93
CA TRP A 156 4.98 2.25 -2.69
C TRP A 156 6.50 2.37 -2.76
N TRP A 157 7.01 3.59 -2.96
CA TRP A 157 8.44 3.86 -2.85
C TRP A 157 8.96 3.51 -1.46
N LEU A 158 8.21 3.89 -0.41
CA LEU A 158 8.56 3.60 0.97
C LEU A 158 8.58 2.09 1.24
N ALA A 159 7.65 1.33 0.69
CA ALA A 159 7.59 -0.12 0.89
C ALA A 159 8.89 -0.80 0.42
N GLU A 160 9.37 -0.46 -0.78
CA GLU A 160 10.66 -0.99 -1.25
C GLU A 160 11.84 -0.39 -0.48
N PHE A 161 11.83 0.93 -0.27
CA PHE A 161 12.91 1.59 0.46
C PHE A 161 13.11 1.03 1.87
N ALA A 162 12.02 0.78 2.59
CA ALA A 162 12.03 0.19 3.93
C ALA A 162 12.51 -1.27 3.92
N SER A 163 12.13 -2.08 2.92
CA SER A 163 12.66 -3.46 2.77
C SER A 163 14.18 -3.48 2.60
N ARG A 164 14.76 -2.41 2.07
CA ARG A 164 16.22 -2.23 1.94
C ARG A 164 16.89 -1.69 3.22
N GLY A 165 16.14 -1.54 4.31
CA GLY A 165 16.60 -0.95 5.56
C GLY A 165 16.67 0.58 5.53
N GLY A 166 15.99 1.21 4.58
CA GLY A 166 15.94 2.65 4.42
C GLY A 166 15.19 3.35 5.55
N THR A 167 15.70 4.51 5.98
CA THR A 167 15.03 5.42 6.91
C THR A 167 14.91 6.81 6.29
N TYR A 168 13.90 7.58 6.69
CA TYR A 168 13.74 8.95 6.20
C TYR A 168 14.89 9.88 6.59
N PHE A 169 15.37 9.70 7.82
CA PHE A 169 16.47 10.44 8.42
C PHE A 169 17.46 9.48 9.08
N ASP A 170 18.73 9.87 9.13
CA ASP A 170 19.72 9.20 9.99
C ASP A 170 19.53 9.61 11.47
N ARG A 171 20.41 9.12 12.35
CA ARG A 171 20.31 9.40 13.81
C ARG A 171 20.60 10.86 14.15
N GLU A 172 21.31 11.54 13.26
CA GLU A 172 21.68 12.95 13.36
C GLU A 172 20.64 13.87 12.68
N MET A 173 19.51 13.31 12.22
CA MET A 173 18.42 14.01 11.53
C MET A 173 18.79 14.56 10.13
N ASN A 174 19.83 14.03 9.49
CA ASN A 174 20.07 14.32 8.08
C ASN A 174 19.12 13.51 7.19
N PRO A 175 18.56 14.10 6.11
CA PRO A 175 17.72 13.36 5.17
C PRO A 175 18.49 12.20 4.51
N ALA A 176 17.91 11.00 4.52
CA ALA A 176 18.54 9.77 4.01
C ALA A 176 17.79 9.13 2.82
N ILE A 177 16.74 9.80 2.32
CA ILE A 177 15.89 9.32 1.22
C ILE A 177 16.63 9.18 -0.12
N ASN A 178 17.77 9.85 -0.31
CA ASN A 178 18.60 9.80 -1.51
C ASN A 178 19.76 8.80 -1.39
N SER A 179 19.74 7.94 -0.37
CA SER A 179 20.64 6.79 -0.28
C SER A 179 20.44 5.84 -1.46
N GLU A 180 21.40 4.93 -1.66
CA GLU A 180 21.35 3.93 -2.73
C GLU A 180 20.03 3.17 -2.78
N GLY A 181 19.53 2.72 -1.62
CA GLY A 181 18.23 2.03 -1.52
C GLY A 181 17.05 2.90 -1.97
N GLY A 182 17.07 4.19 -1.67
CA GLY A 182 16.01 5.13 -2.07
C GLY A 182 16.03 5.41 -3.57
N VAL A 183 17.21 5.51 -4.18
CA VAL A 183 17.38 5.65 -5.63
C VAL A 183 16.91 4.39 -6.35
N ILE A 184 17.29 3.20 -5.87
CA ILE A 184 16.83 1.92 -6.44
C ILE A 184 15.30 1.80 -6.37
N ALA A 185 14.70 2.11 -5.23
CA ALA A 185 13.24 2.06 -5.06
C ALA A 185 12.51 3.02 -6.03
N LEU A 186 13.06 4.22 -6.25
CA LEU A 186 12.48 5.16 -7.20
C LEU A 186 12.64 4.65 -8.64
N GLN A 187 13.82 4.13 -8.99
CA GLN A 187 14.06 3.57 -10.32
C GLN A 187 13.14 2.39 -10.59
N ARG A 188 12.88 1.53 -9.60
CA ARG A 188 11.91 0.42 -9.72
C ARG A 188 10.52 0.89 -10.09
N LEU A 189 10.04 1.97 -9.45
CA LEU A 189 8.74 2.56 -9.80
C LEU A 189 8.74 3.08 -11.23
N VAL A 190 9.80 3.76 -11.67
CA VAL A 190 9.95 4.23 -13.05
C VAL A 190 9.94 3.05 -14.04
N ASP A 191 10.68 1.99 -13.75
CA ASP A 191 10.78 0.78 -14.58
C ASP A 191 9.45 0.01 -14.65
N SER A 192 8.56 0.21 -13.67
CA SER A 192 7.21 -0.39 -13.66
C SER A 192 6.20 0.34 -14.55
N LEU A 193 6.45 1.61 -14.90
CA LEU A 193 5.49 2.46 -15.63
C LEU A 193 5.04 1.86 -16.99
N PRO A 194 5.90 1.21 -17.80
CA PRO A 194 5.46 0.58 -19.04
C PRO A 194 4.43 -0.54 -18.86
N TYR A 195 4.35 -1.12 -17.66
CA TYR A 195 3.44 -2.21 -17.30
C TYR A 195 2.18 -1.74 -16.58
N CYS A 196 2.03 -0.42 -16.44
CA CYS A 196 0.89 0.24 -15.81
C CYS A 196 -0.08 0.81 -16.86
N PRO A 197 -1.35 1.05 -16.47
CA PRO A 197 -2.25 1.87 -17.26
C PRO A 197 -1.63 3.23 -17.63
N PRO A 198 -1.85 3.76 -18.85
CA PRO A 198 -1.27 5.04 -19.28
C PRO A 198 -1.64 6.23 -18.39
N ASP A 199 -2.75 6.14 -17.67
CA ASP A 199 -3.29 7.13 -16.76
C ASP A 199 -2.92 6.88 -15.28
N VAL A 200 -2.01 5.95 -14.98
CA VAL A 200 -1.64 5.56 -13.60
C VAL A 200 -1.21 6.74 -12.73
N LEU A 201 -0.59 7.78 -13.31
CA LEU A 201 -0.18 8.99 -12.57
C LEU A 201 -1.36 9.78 -11.99
N ALA A 202 -2.59 9.50 -12.40
CA ALA A 202 -3.81 10.05 -11.83
C ALA A 202 -4.40 9.16 -10.73
N TYR A 203 -3.87 7.95 -10.50
CA TYR A 203 -4.51 6.96 -9.64
C TYR A 203 -4.34 7.32 -8.17
N GLY A 204 -5.47 7.72 -7.57
CA GLY A 204 -5.68 7.73 -6.13
C GLY A 204 -6.11 6.35 -5.63
N TYR A 205 -6.70 6.33 -4.45
CA TYR A 205 -7.18 5.09 -3.85
C TYR A 205 -8.29 4.43 -4.69
N ASP A 206 -9.28 5.21 -5.11
CA ASP A 206 -10.46 4.67 -5.80
C ASP A 206 -10.11 4.17 -7.20
N GLU A 207 -9.32 4.92 -7.96
CA GLU A 207 -8.91 4.50 -9.31
C GLU A 207 -8.09 3.22 -9.28
N LEU A 208 -7.15 3.08 -8.33
CA LEU A 208 -6.35 1.86 -8.19
C LEU A 208 -7.21 0.67 -7.76
N LYS A 209 -8.10 0.88 -6.80
CA LYS A 209 -9.07 -0.15 -6.36
C LYS A 209 -9.94 -0.58 -7.54
N ASP A 210 -10.47 0.36 -8.33
CA ASP A 210 -11.31 0.06 -9.49
C ASP A 210 -10.53 -0.68 -10.59
N ALA A 211 -9.28 -0.30 -10.85
CA ALA A 211 -8.41 -1.03 -11.77
C ALA A 211 -8.26 -2.51 -11.36
N LEU A 212 -8.09 -2.78 -10.06
CA LEU A 212 -8.01 -4.14 -9.52
C LEU A 212 -9.35 -4.88 -9.62
N VAL A 213 -10.41 -4.35 -9.01
CA VAL A 213 -11.67 -5.10 -8.85
C VAL A 213 -12.45 -5.25 -10.15
N LEU A 214 -12.24 -4.36 -11.13
CA LEU A 214 -12.78 -4.51 -12.49
C LEU A 214 -11.91 -5.42 -13.37
N GLY A 215 -10.80 -5.93 -12.84
CA GLY A 215 -9.97 -6.93 -13.50
C GLY A 215 -9.10 -6.39 -14.62
N ARG A 216 -8.67 -5.12 -14.56
CA ARG A 216 -7.81 -4.46 -15.57
C ARG A 216 -6.31 -4.66 -15.31
N ILE A 217 -5.95 -5.06 -14.09
CA ILE A 217 -4.56 -5.31 -13.68
C ILE A 217 -4.37 -6.73 -13.12
N ALA A 218 -3.17 -7.27 -13.24
CA ALA A 218 -2.80 -8.56 -12.64
C ALA A 218 -2.57 -8.47 -11.14
N MET A 219 -1.91 -7.40 -10.68
CA MET A 219 -1.56 -7.19 -9.28
C MET A 219 -1.33 -5.71 -8.93
N CYS A 220 -1.48 -5.38 -7.65
CA CYS A 220 -1.09 -4.10 -7.07
C CYS A 220 -0.83 -4.27 -5.57
N LEU A 221 -0.02 -3.38 -4.97
CA LEU A 221 -0.08 -3.24 -3.51
C LEU A 221 -1.34 -2.47 -3.15
N GLN A 222 -1.97 -2.78 -2.03
CA GLN A 222 -3.08 -1.99 -1.52
C GLN A 222 -3.37 -2.32 -0.05
N TRP A 223 -4.24 -1.54 0.59
CA TRP A 223 -4.75 -1.70 1.94
C TRP A 223 -5.75 -2.88 2.09
N PRO A 224 -5.90 -3.45 3.31
CA PRO A 224 -6.73 -4.64 3.60
C PRO A 224 -8.21 -4.49 3.22
N CYS A 225 -8.74 -3.27 3.24
CA CYS A 225 -10.12 -2.99 2.85
C CYS A 225 -10.47 -3.43 1.41
N ASN A 226 -9.47 -3.62 0.53
CA ASN A 226 -9.66 -4.09 -0.83
C ASN A 226 -10.07 -5.57 -0.89
N TRP A 227 -9.73 -6.38 0.11
CA TRP A 227 -10.20 -7.77 0.20
C TRP A 227 -11.72 -7.87 0.17
N LYS A 228 -12.39 -7.05 1.01
CA LYS A 228 -13.86 -7.02 1.06
C LYS A 228 -14.45 -6.54 -0.27
N LYS A 229 -13.87 -5.51 -0.87
CA LYS A 229 -14.36 -4.91 -2.12
C LYS A 229 -14.20 -5.85 -3.32
N GLY A 230 -13.07 -6.55 -3.45
CA GLY A 230 -12.86 -7.51 -4.53
C GLY A 230 -13.66 -8.81 -4.40
N ASN A 231 -14.30 -9.05 -3.25
CA ASN A 231 -15.23 -10.16 -3.05
C ASN A 231 -16.70 -9.71 -3.01
N ASP A 232 -16.99 -8.43 -3.24
CA ASP A 232 -18.36 -7.91 -3.34
C ASP A 232 -18.85 -8.02 -4.79
N PRO A 233 -19.86 -8.85 -5.10
CA PRO A 233 -20.40 -8.99 -6.46
C PRO A 233 -21.08 -7.73 -7.01
N ALA A 234 -21.42 -6.75 -6.17
CA ALA A 234 -21.95 -5.47 -6.63
C ALA A 234 -20.84 -4.52 -7.15
N GLN A 235 -19.59 -4.76 -6.77
CA GLN A 235 -18.46 -3.86 -7.08
C GLN A 235 -17.37 -4.54 -7.92
N SER A 236 -17.26 -5.87 -7.86
CA SER A 236 -16.13 -6.61 -8.44
C SER A 236 -16.53 -7.54 -9.59
N LYS A 237 -15.70 -7.54 -10.63
CA LYS A 237 -15.73 -8.51 -11.74
C LYS A 237 -14.85 -9.74 -11.49
N ILE A 238 -14.15 -9.79 -10.35
CA ILE A 238 -13.14 -10.81 -10.03
C ILE A 238 -13.44 -11.56 -8.73
N VAL A 239 -14.72 -11.60 -8.33
CA VAL A 239 -15.17 -12.28 -7.10
C VAL A 239 -14.65 -13.73 -7.06
N GLY A 240 -14.08 -14.12 -5.92
CA GLY A 240 -13.46 -15.44 -5.73
C GLY A 240 -12.04 -15.58 -6.31
N ASN A 241 -11.64 -14.68 -7.22
CA ASN A 241 -10.35 -14.72 -7.91
C ASN A 241 -9.31 -13.76 -7.34
N LEU A 242 -9.64 -13.01 -6.27
CA LEU A 242 -8.66 -12.18 -5.57
C LEU A 242 -7.79 -13.02 -4.62
N GLY A 243 -6.48 -12.82 -4.71
CA GLY A 243 -5.47 -13.35 -3.80
C GLY A 243 -4.76 -12.21 -3.08
N VAL A 244 -4.20 -12.52 -1.92
CA VAL A 244 -3.40 -11.60 -1.10
C VAL A 244 -2.15 -12.33 -0.65
N THR A 245 -1.02 -11.63 -0.68
CA THR A 245 0.25 -12.06 -0.10
C THR A 245 0.96 -10.85 0.53
N HIS A 246 2.07 -11.10 1.22
CA HIS A 246 2.92 -10.03 1.76
C HIS A 246 3.44 -9.10 0.67
N VAL A 247 3.85 -7.90 1.08
CA VAL A 247 4.58 -6.99 0.20
C VAL A 247 5.91 -7.64 -0.21
N PRO A 248 6.35 -7.52 -1.47
CA PRO A 248 7.65 -8.05 -1.86
C PRO A 248 8.79 -7.50 -1.01
N GLY A 249 9.78 -8.34 -0.75
CA GLY A 249 11.01 -7.97 -0.06
C GLY A 249 12.18 -7.82 -1.02
N VAL A 250 13.39 -7.82 -0.47
CA VAL A 250 14.64 -7.85 -1.22
C VAL A 250 15.50 -9.01 -0.76
N MET A 251 16.24 -9.62 -1.70
CA MET A 251 17.23 -10.62 -1.32
C MET A 251 18.46 -9.93 -0.76
N LYS A 252 18.85 -10.29 0.46
CA LYS A 252 20.06 -9.82 1.13
C LYS A 252 20.82 -11.02 1.68
N ASP A 253 22.05 -11.21 1.22
CA ASP A 253 22.93 -12.30 1.65
C ASP A 253 22.30 -13.72 1.52
N GLY A 254 21.38 -13.89 0.58
CA GLY A 254 20.67 -15.16 0.34
C GLY A 254 19.37 -15.33 1.14
N GLU A 255 19.00 -14.37 1.97
CA GLU A 255 17.75 -14.35 2.73
C GLU A 255 16.79 -13.28 2.18
N LEU A 256 15.49 -13.54 2.27
CA LEU A 256 14.45 -12.57 1.94
C LEU A 256 14.21 -11.67 3.16
N VAL A 257 14.34 -10.35 2.96
CA VAL A 257 14.11 -9.32 3.99
C VAL A 257 13.13 -8.25 3.54
#